data_AF-A0A2S8P126-F1
#
_entry.id   AF-A0A2S8P126-F1
#
_cell.length_a   1.000
_cell.length_b   1.000
_cell.length_c   1.000
_cell.angle_alpha   90.00
_cell.angle_beta   90.00
_cell.angle_gamma   90.00
#
_symmetry.space_group_name_H-M   'P 1'
#
loop_
_entity.id
_entity.type
_entity.pdbx_description
1 polymer ?
#
loop_
_entity_poly.entity_id
_entity_poly.type
_entity_poly.pdbx_seq_one_letter_code
_entity_poly.pdbx_strand_id
1 'polypeptide(L)'
;MNKKIWIAALLVTVMAVAAGCGSKPTAAPNQTQGAGTENNVTEVEGETVITEPATADPDETTTPSGSTEGSSEGTTAPSGGTSTEKPATTESNEKKSIDVFYTDPEELELHKATAEISFASNDAKYKAAFESLQQSKDDKLVPLWAKEIELKSVQFKDGALTLDIHMPDTARLGAGGEVFALDALKQTFFQFDEVKSLDLLVDGQQSESLMGHVDLDHPMTRSE
;
A
#
# COMPACT_ATOMS: atom_id res chain seq x y z
N MET A 1 -25.10 33.95 -17.94
CA MET A 1 -25.05 34.04 -19.42
C MET A 1 -24.51 32.73 -19.92
N ASN A 2 -25.29 32.02 -20.74
CA ASN A 2 -25.23 30.58 -20.82
C ASN A 2 -25.00 30.20 -22.29
N LYS A 3 -24.06 29.30 -22.60
CA LYS A 3 -23.89 28.77 -23.96
C LYS A 3 -23.72 27.25 -23.91
N LYS A 4 -24.82 26.53 -24.17
CA LYS A 4 -24.86 25.09 -24.43
C LYS A 4 -25.07 24.89 -25.93
N ILE A 5 -24.21 24.12 -26.61
CA ILE A 5 -24.44 23.53 -27.93
C ILE A 5 -23.67 22.19 -27.89
N TRP A 6 -24.28 21.01 -27.72
CA TRP A 6 -25.22 20.23 -28.55
C TRP A 6 -24.57 19.38 -29.66
N ILE A 7 -24.47 18.08 -29.35
CA ILE A 7 -24.77 16.87 -30.18
C ILE A 7 -24.19 16.77 -31.61
N ALA A 8 -23.42 15.69 -31.83
CA ALA A 8 -23.56 14.82 -33.00
C ALA A 8 -23.11 13.38 -32.65
N ALA A 9 -24.06 12.45 -32.51
CA ALA A 9 -23.73 11.02 -32.45
C ALA A 9 -23.58 10.49 -33.89
N LEU A 10 -22.46 9.84 -34.21
CA LEU A 10 -22.27 9.16 -35.49
C LEU A 10 -22.29 7.65 -35.28
N LEU A 11 -23.42 7.05 -35.61
CA LEU A 11 -23.74 5.65 -35.42
C LEU A 11 -23.32 4.87 -36.69
N VAL A 12 -22.25 4.09 -36.62
CA VAL A 12 -21.83 3.18 -37.69
C VAL A 12 -22.00 1.73 -37.21
N THR A 13 -23.05 1.10 -37.73
CA THR A 13 -23.30 -0.36 -37.67
C THR A 13 -22.74 -1.02 -38.94
N VAL A 14 -22.67 -2.37 -39.00
CA VAL A 14 -22.28 -3.22 -40.18
C VAL A 14 -20.75 -3.33 -40.33
N MET A 15 -20.06 -4.47 -40.55
CA MET A 15 -20.30 -5.95 -40.56
C MET A 15 -18.90 -6.64 -40.47
N ALA A 16 -18.68 -7.96 -40.33
CA ALA A 16 -19.48 -9.19 -40.18
C ALA A 16 -18.63 -10.28 -39.47
N VAL A 17 -19.10 -11.54 -39.43
CA VAL A 17 -18.38 -12.73 -38.91
C VAL A 17 -17.36 -13.29 -39.92
N ALA A 18 -16.20 -13.74 -39.43
CA ALA A 18 -15.38 -14.74 -40.12
C ALA A 18 -14.76 -15.72 -39.08
N ALA A 19 -15.24 -16.96 -39.06
CA ALA A 19 -14.67 -18.01 -38.22
C ALA A 19 -13.40 -18.58 -38.89
N GLY A 20 -12.25 -18.40 -38.25
CA GLY A 20 -10.98 -19.01 -38.65
C GLY A 20 -10.70 -20.28 -37.86
N CYS A 21 -11.00 -21.45 -38.42
CA CYS A 21 -10.67 -22.75 -37.81
C CYS A 21 -9.93 -23.62 -38.83
N GLY A 22 -8.73 -24.10 -38.46
CA GLY A 22 -7.85 -24.91 -39.31
C GLY A 22 -6.38 -24.51 -39.11
N SER A 23 -5.41 -25.43 -39.04
CA SER A 23 -5.45 -26.88 -39.30
C SER A 23 -4.45 -27.65 -38.44
N LYS A 24 -4.84 -28.87 -38.04
CA LYS A 24 -3.99 -29.88 -37.39
C LYS A 24 -3.69 -30.99 -38.41
N PRO A 25 -2.44 -31.49 -38.52
CA PRO A 25 -2.19 -32.84 -38.98
C PRO A 25 -1.96 -33.80 -37.80
N THR A 26 -2.72 -34.88 -37.85
CA THR A 26 -2.67 -36.13 -37.11
C THR A 26 -1.29 -36.74 -36.90
N ALA A 27 -1.03 -37.25 -35.68
CA ALA A 27 -0.38 -38.55 -35.48
C ALA A 27 -0.89 -39.17 -34.16
N ALA A 28 -1.32 -40.44 -34.23
CA ALA A 28 -1.72 -41.34 -33.15
C ALA A 28 -1.73 -42.77 -33.73
N PRO A 29 -1.89 -43.86 -32.96
CA PRO A 29 -1.84 -44.01 -31.50
C PRO A 29 -0.82 -45.09 -31.06
N ASN A 30 -0.66 -45.30 -29.75
CA ASN A 30 -0.92 -46.64 -29.20
C ASN A 30 -1.31 -46.56 -27.72
N GLN A 31 -2.14 -47.51 -27.28
CA GLN A 31 -2.43 -47.72 -25.86
C GLN A 31 -1.37 -48.65 -25.24
N THR A 32 -1.24 -48.65 -23.90
CA THR A 32 -1.37 -49.88 -23.10
C THR A 32 -1.62 -49.54 -21.63
N GLN A 33 -2.53 -50.32 -21.07
CA GLN A 33 -3.04 -50.34 -19.69
C GLN A 33 -2.10 -51.19 -18.81
N GLY A 34 -1.85 -50.82 -17.55
CA GLY A 34 -1.06 -51.67 -16.67
C GLY A 34 -0.85 -51.11 -15.26
N ALA A 35 -1.48 -51.75 -14.27
CA ALA A 35 -1.09 -51.61 -12.86
C ALA A 35 0.13 -52.50 -12.58
N GLY A 36 1.01 -52.08 -11.67
CA GLY A 36 2.18 -52.86 -11.27
C GLY A 36 2.89 -52.20 -10.09
N THR A 37 3.12 -52.99 -9.04
CA THR A 37 3.62 -52.55 -7.73
C THR A 37 5.11 -52.89 -7.59
N GLU A 38 5.76 -52.37 -6.53
CA GLU A 38 6.94 -52.91 -5.83
C GLU A 38 8.37 -52.49 -6.24
N ASN A 39 9.07 -51.93 -5.24
CA ASN A 39 10.52 -51.99 -4.97
C ASN A 39 11.47 -51.27 -5.97
N ASN A 40 12.62 -50.69 -5.58
CA ASN A 40 13.44 -50.87 -4.38
C ASN A 40 14.27 -49.60 -4.03
N VAL A 41 14.79 -49.58 -2.81
CA VAL A 41 15.79 -48.65 -2.25
C VAL A 41 17.11 -48.65 -3.03
N THR A 42 17.82 -47.52 -3.10
CA THR A 42 19.29 -47.45 -2.93
C THR A 42 19.71 -46.07 -2.40
N GLU A 43 20.41 -46.09 -1.27
CA GLU A 43 21.13 -44.99 -0.62
C GLU A 43 22.19 -44.33 -1.51
N VAL A 44 22.48 -43.05 -1.23
CA VAL A 44 23.86 -42.56 -1.29
C VAL A 44 24.09 -41.50 -0.22
N GLU A 45 25.03 -41.78 0.68
CA GLU A 45 25.53 -40.88 1.71
C GLU A 45 26.41 -39.77 1.11
N GLY A 46 26.60 -38.67 1.86
CA GLY A 46 27.34 -37.49 1.41
C GLY A 46 27.85 -36.64 2.57
N GLU A 47 28.54 -37.26 3.52
CA GLU A 47 29.16 -36.60 4.68
C GLU A 47 30.36 -35.71 4.26
N THR A 48 30.43 -34.48 4.74
CA THR A 48 31.69 -33.73 4.93
C THR A 48 31.54 -32.73 6.10
N VAL A 49 32.65 -32.46 6.79
CA VAL A 49 32.68 -32.04 8.21
C VAL A 49 33.84 -31.03 8.42
N ILE A 50 33.67 -30.08 9.37
CA ILE A 50 34.58 -28.96 9.81
C ILE A 50 34.97 -27.92 8.72
N THR A 51 35.27 -26.63 9.03
CA THR A 51 36.05 -26.12 10.18
C THR A 51 35.74 -24.64 10.52
N GLU A 52 35.72 -24.29 11.82
CA GLU A 52 35.93 -22.92 12.33
C GLU A 52 37.41 -22.48 12.17
N PRO A 53 37.72 -21.18 12.31
CA PRO A 53 38.55 -20.84 13.48
C PRO A 53 38.23 -19.48 14.13
N ALA A 54 38.49 -19.38 15.44
CA ALA A 54 38.52 -18.14 16.21
C ALA A 54 39.89 -17.42 16.14
N THR A 55 39.98 -16.15 16.58
CA THR A 55 40.86 -15.69 17.71
C THR A 55 41.15 -14.17 17.71
N ALA A 56 40.95 -13.56 18.90
CA ALA A 56 41.59 -12.37 19.52
C ALA A 56 41.43 -10.91 19.02
N ASP A 57 41.05 -10.09 20.00
CA ASP A 57 41.34 -8.67 20.31
C ASP A 57 42.84 -8.29 20.16
N PRO A 58 43.24 -6.99 20.11
CA PRO A 58 43.31 -6.19 21.34
C PRO A 58 43.12 -4.63 21.27
N ASP A 59 42.49 -4.11 22.33
CA ASP A 59 42.90 -2.94 23.17
C ASP A 59 42.60 -1.45 22.83
N GLU A 60 42.39 -0.73 23.95
CA GLU A 60 42.61 0.71 24.26
C GLU A 60 41.87 1.84 23.47
N THR A 61 41.61 3.06 24.01
CA THR A 61 41.45 3.64 25.37
C THR A 61 41.14 5.16 25.22
N THR A 62 40.39 5.80 26.15
CA THR A 62 40.19 7.28 26.34
C THR A 62 39.47 8.08 25.22
N THR A 63 38.80 9.24 25.38
CA THR A 63 38.18 10.10 26.46
C THR A 63 37.35 11.20 25.73
N PRO A 64 36.70 12.22 26.37
CA PRO A 64 36.30 12.42 27.77
C PRO A 64 34.79 12.70 27.97
N SER A 65 34.35 12.71 29.23
CA SER A 65 33.07 13.32 29.65
C SER A 65 33.26 14.82 29.94
N GLY A 66 32.23 15.64 29.68
CA GLY A 66 32.22 17.07 29.95
C GLY A 66 30.85 17.57 30.39
N SER A 67 30.69 17.84 31.69
CA SER A 67 29.53 18.56 32.24
C SER A 67 29.72 20.07 32.08
N THR A 68 28.63 20.81 31.84
CA THR A 68 28.45 22.18 32.37
C THR A 68 26.98 22.46 32.56
N GLU A 69 26.68 23.00 33.74
CA GLU A 69 25.36 23.39 34.25
C GLU A 69 25.00 24.81 33.75
N GLY A 70 23.71 25.11 33.54
CA GLY A 70 23.29 26.39 32.94
C GLY A 70 21.83 26.73 33.16
N SER A 71 21.49 27.16 34.38
CA SER A 71 20.15 27.67 34.73
C SER A 71 19.94 29.11 34.26
N SER A 72 18.75 29.44 33.75
CA SER A 72 18.15 30.77 33.92
C SER A 72 16.63 30.77 33.70
N GLU A 73 15.94 31.15 34.76
CA GLU A 73 14.51 31.45 34.82
C GLU A 73 14.23 32.87 34.27
N GLY A 74 13.08 33.10 33.62
CA GLY A 74 12.82 34.35 32.89
C GLY A 74 11.34 34.67 32.68
N THR A 75 10.70 35.22 33.70
CA THR A 75 9.28 35.65 33.73
C THR A 75 8.97 36.82 32.78
N THR A 76 7.85 36.78 32.05
CA THR A 76 6.86 37.90 31.98
C THR A 76 5.59 37.54 31.19
N ALA A 77 4.46 38.06 31.65
CA ALA A 77 3.16 38.07 30.99
C ALA A 77 2.70 39.53 30.78
N PRO A 78 1.44 39.80 30.41
CA PRO A 78 0.77 39.48 29.16
C PRO A 78 0.54 40.76 28.32
N SER A 79 0.11 40.64 27.06
CA SER A 79 -0.43 41.80 26.34
C SER A 79 -1.64 41.43 25.48
N GLY A 80 -2.80 41.97 25.85
CA GLY A 80 -4.03 41.82 25.07
C GLY A 80 -4.06 42.81 23.91
N GLY A 81 -4.10 42.30 22.68
CA GLY A 81 -4.32 43.09 21.48
C GLY A 81 -5.64 42.71 20.82
N THR A 82 -6.67 43.56 20.95
CA THR A 82 -7.89 43.45 20.17
C THR A 82 -7.56 43.53 18.68
N SER A 83 -7.83 42.48 17.92
CA SER A 83 -7.85 42.54 16.45
C SER A 83 -9.27 42.41 15.94
N THR A 84 -9.71 43.44 15.24
CA THR A 84 -11.01 43.55 14.58
C THR A 84 -11.19 42.45 13.53
N GLU A 85 -12.41 41.91 13.52
CA GLU A 85 -12.88 40.92 12.57
C GLU A 85 -12.71 41.36 11.10
N LYS A 86 -12.09 40.49 10.29
CA LYS A 86 -12.20 40.51 8.82
C LYS A 86 -12.89 39.21 8.43
N PRO A 87 -13.98 39.24 7.62
CA PRO A 87 -14.64 38.02 7.20
C PRO A 87 -13.71 37.25 6.24
N ALA A 88 -13.01 36.27 6.77
CA ALA A 88 -12.43 35.21 5.96
C ALA A 88 -13.60 34.37 5.42
N THR A 89 -13.57 34.08 4.12
CA THR A 89 -14.40 33.02 3.57
C THR A 89 -13.86 31.70 4.11
N THR A 90 -14.45 31.22 5.20
CA THR A 90 -14.05 29.96 5.83
C THR A 90 -14.42 28.80 4.92
N GLU A 91 -13.48 28.35 4.10
CA GLU A 91 -13.52 26.98 3.57
C GLU A 91 -13.37 26.03 4.78
N SER A 92 -14.51 25.53 5.23
CA SER A 92 -14.63 24.69 6.41
C SER A 92 -13.95 23.34 6.17
N ASN A 93 -12.66 23.26 6.48
CA ASN A 93 -11.96 21.99 6.57
C ASN A 93 -12.46 21.25 7.80
N GLU A 94 -13.06 20.09 7.57
CA GLU A 94 -13.38 19.12 8.62
C GLU A 94 -12.07 18.54 9.17
N LYS A 95 -12.11 18.06 10.42
CA LYS A 95 -11.05 17.25 11.03
C LYS A 95 -11.63 15.94 11.50
N LYS A 96 -10.95 14.84 11.21
CA LYS A 96 -11.36 13.50 11.65
C LYS A 96 -10.17 12.71 12.17
N SER A 97 -10.36 12.02 13.28
CA SER A 97 -9.45 10.98 13.74
C SER A 97 -9.77 9.69 13.01
N ILE A 98 -8.77 9.02 12.44
CA ILE A 98 -8.89 7.76 11.72
C ILE A 98 -7.94 6.72 12.29
N ASP A 99 -8.35 5.45 12.21
CA ASP A 99 -7.46 4.32 12.42
C ASP A 99 -6.57 4.13 11.17
N VAL A 100 -5.29 3.88 11.39
CA VAL A 100 -4.27 3.64 10.36
C VAL A 100 -3.35 2.51 10.83
N PHE A 101 -2.68 1.84 9.91
CA PHE A 101 -1.99 0.59 10.20
C PHE A 101 -0.58 0.58 9.62
N TYR A 102 0.37 0.12 10.45
CA TYR A 102 1.81 0.09 10.19
C TYR A 102 2.37 -1.24 10.69
N THR A 103 3.56 -1.64 10.25
CA THR A 103 4.23 -2.85 10.79
C THR A 103 5.32 -2.48 11.80
N ASP A 104 5.87 -3.45 12.50
CA ASP A 104 7.07 -3.31 13.33
C ASP A 104 8.35 -3.45 12.48
N PRO A 105 9.54 -3.13 13.01
CA PRO A 105 10.80 -3.19 12.25
C PRO A 105 11.22 -4.60 11.80
N GLU A 106 10.62 -5.66 12.34
CA GLU A 106 10.89 -7.06 11.96
C GLU A 106 9.87 -7.60 10.94
N GLU A 107 8.87 -6.79 10.52
CA GLU A 107 7.78 -7.16 9.59
C GLU A 107 6.99 -8.40 10.07
N LEU A 108 6.66 -8.46 11.37
CA LEU A 108 6.01 -9.62 12.00
C LEU A 108 4.52 -9.40 12.28
N GLU A 109 4.12 -8.19 12.65
CA GLU A 109 2.74 -7.87 13.00
C GLU A 109 2.25 -6.57 12.32
N LEU A 110 0.93 -6.44 12.21
CA LEU A 110 0.27 -5.22 11.78
C LEU A 110 -0.33 -4.49 12.99
N HIS A 111 0.23 -3.34 13.33
CA HIS A 111 -0.16 -2.53 14.47
C HIS A 111 -1.10 -1.40 14.08
N LYS A 112 -2.18 -1.23 14.84
CA LYS A 112 -3.11 -0.13 14.69
C LYS A 112 -2.64 1.12 15.44
N ALA A 113 -2.64 2.25 14.74
CA ALA A 113 -2.34 3.57 15.25
C ALA A 113 -3.46 4.56 14.86
N THR A 114 -3.33 5.83 15.27
CA THR A 114 -4.34 6.86 15.04
C THR A 114 -3.74 8.10 14.38
N ALA A 115 -4.33 8.52 13.26
CA ALA A 115 -3.98 9.75 12.55
C ALA A 115 -5.12 10.78 12.63
N GLU A 116 -4.77 12.07 12.61
CA GLU A 116 -5.73 13.16 12.41
C GLU A 116 -5.60 13.63 10.97
N ILE A 117 -6.68 13.52 10.20
CA ILE A 117 -6.79 14.05 8.85
C ILE A 117 -7.65 15.32 8.83
N SER A 118 -7.40 16.20 7.86
CA SER A 118 -8.25 17.37 7.61
C SER A 118 -8.55 17.51 6.12
N PHE A 119 -9.79 17.83 5.79
CA PHE A 119 -10.30 17.76 4.41
C PHE A 119 -11.49 18.68 4.17
N ALA A 120 -11.68 19.09 2.90
CA ALA A 120 -12.84 19.88 2.44
C ALA A 120 -13.78 19.10 1.48
N SER A 121 -13.44 17.87 1.11
CA SER A 121 -14.22 17.01 0.21
C SER A 121 -13.94 15.53 0.46
N ASN A 122 -14.73 14.63 -0.14
CA ASN A 122 -14.50 13.19 -0.07
C ASN A 122 -13.16 12.78 -0.69
N ASP A 123 -12.81 13.29 -1.87
CA ASP A 123 -11.54 12.96 -2.51
C ASP A 123 -10.34 13.45 -1.68
N ALA A 124 -10.46 14.64 -1.06
CA ALA A 124 -9.46 15.16 -0.13
C ALA A 124 -9.36 14.30 1.16
N LYS A 125 -10.49 13.80 1.68
CA LYS A 125 -10.54 12.91 2.85
C LYS A 125 -9.79 11.60 2.57
N TYR A 126 -10.03 10.97 1.43
CA TYR A 126 -9.36 9.71 1.07
C TYR A 126 -7.89 9.92 0.69
N LYS A 127 -7.54 11.05 0.06
CA LYS A 127 -6.14 11.45 -0.15
C LYS A 127 -5.39 11.62 1.17
N ALA A 128 -5.96 12.34 2.13
CA ALA A 128 -5.36 12.53 3.46
C ALA A 128 -5.27 11.21 4.26
N ALA A 129 -6.23 10.29 4.09
CA ALA A 129 -6.17 8.95 4.66
C ALA A 129 -5.01 8.12 4.07
N PHE A 130 -4.81 8.17 2.75
CA PHE A 130 -3.65 7.53 2.09
C PHE A 130 -2.33 8.14 2.57
N GLU A 131 -2.21 9.46 2.59
CA GLU A 131 -1.00 10.17 3.10
C GLU A 131 -0.69 9.84 4.57
N SER A 132 -1.68 9.44 5.35
CA SER A 132 -1.51 8.98 6.73
C SER A 132 -0.90 7.56 6.81
N LEU A 133 -1.10 6.71 5.79
CA LEU A 133 -0.40 5.42 5.68
C LEU A 133 1.09 5.58 5.35
N GLN A 134 1.51 6.75 4.84
CA GLN A 134 2.90 7.02 4.42
C GLN A 134 3.78 7.67 5.50
N GLN A 135 3.27 7.81 6.72
CA GLN A 135 3.99 8.42 7.83
C GLN A 135 3.49 7.89 9.17
N SER A 136 4.41 7.41 10.02
CA SER A 136 4.13 7.15 11.42
C SER A 136 4.50 8.37 12.28
N LYS A 137 3.87 8.48 13.45
CA LYS A 137 4.29 9.40 14.55
C LYS A 137 5.05 8.68 15.67
N ASP A 138 5.17 7.36 15.59
CA ASP A 138 5.95 6.51 16.47
C ASP A 138 7.10 5.90 15.67
N ASP A 139 8.33 6.18 16.08
CA ASP A 139 9.55 5.70 15.41
C ASP A 139 9.73 4.17 15.48
N LYS A 140 8.90 3.48 16.28
CA LYS A 140 8.85 2.01 16.35
C LYS A 140 7.92 1.38 15.31
N LEU A 141 7.17 2.18 14.56
CA LEU A 141 6.20 1.70 13.57
C LEU A 141 6.62 2.12 12.17
N VAL A 142 6.72 1.15 11.28
CA VAL A 142 7.21 1.29 9.90
C VAL A 142 6.03 1.44 8.94
N PRO A 143 5.94 2.56 8.19
CA PRO A 143 4.98 2.73 7.11
C PRO A 143 5.21 1.71 5.98
N LEU A 144 4.20 0.91 5.68
CA LEU A 144 4.20 -0.04 4.55
C LEU A 144 3.97 0.67 3.21
N TRP A 145 3.32 1.82 3.23
CA TRP A 145 3.09 2.65 2.05
C TRP A 145 4.18 3.72 1.96
N ALA A 146 5.34 3.36 1.40
CA ALA A 146 6.48 4.28 1.27
C ALA A 146 6.10 5.62 0.62
N LYS A 147 6.80 6.72 0.97
CA LYS A 147 6.50 8.08 0.47
C LYS A 147 6.77 8.24 -1.03
N GLU A 148 7.57 7.35 -1.58
CA GLU A 148 7.91 7.19 -2.98
C GLU A 148 6.73 6.63 -3.81
N ILE A 149 5.71 6.06 -3.16
CA ILE A 149 4.46 5.66 -3.82
C ILE A 149 3.60 6.90 -4.01
N GLU A 150 3.43 7.34 -5.25
CA GLU A 150 2.64 8.53 -5.58
C GLU A 150 1.16 8.16 -5.75
N LEU A 151 0.26 8.86 -5.05
CA LEU A 151 -1.18 8.77 -5.30
C LEU A 151 -1.59 9.73 -6.43
N LYS A 152 -1.70 9.19 -7.64
CA LYS A 152 -1.99 9.91 -8.88
C LYS A 152 -3.42 10.41 -8.95
N SER A 153 -4.39 9.58 -8.53
CA SER A 153 -5.80 9.99 -8.47
C SER A 153 -6.60 9.28 -7.37
N VAL A 154 -7.67 9.94 -6.96
CA VAL A 154 -8.68 9.44 -6.02
C VAL A 154 -10.03 9.70 -6.65
N GLN A 155 -10.88 8.69 -6.73
CA GLN A 155 -12.21 8.79 -7.31
C GLN A 155 -13.21 8.03 -6.44
N PHE A 156 -14.15 8.73 -5.82
CA PHE A 156 -15.23 8.10 -5.04
C PHE A 156 -16.59 8.28 -5.70
N LYS A 157 -17.29 7.17 -5.97
CA LYS A 157 -18.60 7.18 -6.62
C LYS A 157 -19.46 6.00 -6.15
N ASP A 158 -20.68 6.31 -5.68
CA ASP A 158 -21.73 5.34 -5.35
C ASP A 158 -21.27 4.20 -4.39
N GLY A 159 -20.28 4.49 -3.54
CA GLY A 159 -19.69 3.55 -2.58
C GLY A 159 -18.44 2.81 -3.06
N ALA A 160 -18.08 2.91 -4.34
CA ALA A 160 -16.80 2.47 -4.87
C ALA A 160 -15.74 3.57 -4.72
N LEU A 161 -14.59 3.23 -4.14
CA LEU A 161 -13.40 4.06 -4.09
C LEU A 161 -12.36 3.48 -5.06
N THR A 162 -11.83 4.29 -5.97
CA THR A 162 -10.68 3.93 -6.81
C THR A 162 -9.50 4.82 -6.43
N LEU A 163 -8.35 4.17 -6.16
CA LEU A 163 -7.06 4.81 -5.96
C LEU A 163 -6.16 4.42 -7.13
N ASP A 164 -5.57 5.40 -7.82
CA ASP A 164 -4.55 5.16 -8.86
C ASP A 164 -3.19 5.61 -8.31
N ILE A 165 -2.22 4.71 -8.29
CA ILE A 165 -0.87 4.94 -7.75
C ILE A 165 0.21 4.77 -8.82
N HIS A 166 1.35 5.40 -8.61
CA HIS A 166 2.63 5.00 -9.21
C HIS A 166 3.51 4.40 -8.11
N MET A 167 4.09 3.23 -8.37
CA MET A 167 4.99 2.53 -7.44
C MET A 167 6.34 2.30 -8.12
N PRO A 168 7.43 2.97 -7.67
CA PRO A 168 8.76 2.69 -8.17
C PRO A 168 9.31 1.38 -7.59
N ASP A 169 10.26 0.75 -8.31
CA ASP A 169 10.88 -0.52 -7.88
C ASP A 169 11.53 -0.45 -6.48
N THR A 170 11.98 0.73 -6.06
CA THR A 170 12.57 0.98 -4.74
C THR A 170 11.57 0.94 -3.59
N ALA A 171 10.26 0.98 -3.87
CA ALA A 171 9.19 0.92 -2.89
C ALA A 171 8.54 -0.48 -2.77
N ARG A 172 9.10 -1.49 -3.46
CA ARG A 172 8.60 -2.87 -3.39
C ARG A 172 9.01 -3.55 -2.07
N LEU A 173 8.07 -4.27 -1.48
CA LEU A 173 8.23 -5.07 -0.28
C LEU A 173 8.37 -6.56 -0.64
N GLY A 174 8.68 -7.39 0.36
CA GLY A 174 8.56 -8.84 0.25
C GLY A 174 7.11 -9.32 0.37
N ALA A 175 6.91 -10.64 0.35
CA ALA A 175 5.58 -11.24 0.45
C ALA A 175 4.81 -10.86 1.73
N GLY A 176 5.49 -10.77 2.87
CA GLY A 176 4.90 -10.35 4.16
C GLY A 176 4.41 -8.91 4.10
N GLY A 177 5.31 -7.99 3.73
CA GLY A 177 5.00 -6.59 3.54
C GLY A 177 3.93 -6.32 2.49
N GLU A 178 3.83 -7.09 1.41
CA GLU A 178 2.71 -6.97 0.45
C GLU A 178 1.36 -7.30 1.10
N VAL A 179 1.25 -8.42 1.83
CA VAL A 179 0.03 -8.78 2.58
C VAL A 179 -0.34 -7.67 3.56
N PHE A 180 0.62 -7.24 4.38
CA PHE A 180 0.38 -6.19 5.38
C PHE A 180 0.07 -4.82 4.74
N ALA A 181 0.65 -4.47 3.60
CA ALA A 181 0.34 -3.22 2.89
C ALA A 181 -1.12 -3.22 2.40
N LEU A 182 -1.57 -4.33 1.81
CA LEU A 182 -2.96 -4.49 1.34
C LEU A 182 -3.94 -4.53 2.53
N ASP A 183 -3.63 -5.23 3.62
CA ASP A 183 -4.48 -5.25 4.81
C ASP A 183 -4.54 -3.89 5.52
N ALA A 184 -3.42 -3.16 5.59
CA ALA A 184 -3.38 -1.79 6.10
C ALA A 184 -4.26 -0.84 5.28
N LEU A 185 -4.21 -0.99 3.94
CA LEU A 185 -5.03 -0.24 3.01
C LEU A 185 -6.52 -0.57 3.19
N LYS A 186 -6.89 -1.85 3.14
CA LYS A 186 -8.27 -2.34 3.33
C LYS A 186 -8.83 -1.86 4.67
N GLN A 187 -8.15 -2.06 5.79
CA GLN A 187 -8.63 -1.66 7.11
C GLN A 187 -8.76 -0.13 7.23
N THR A 188 -7.84 0.64 6.65
CA THR A 188 -7.91 2.11 6.66
C THR A 188 -9.07 2.65 5.83
N PHE A 189 -9.34 2.10 4.65
CA PHE A 189 -10.41 2.61 3.78
C PHE A 189 -11.79 2.05 4.11
N PHE A 190 -11.89 0.79 4.55
CA PHE A 190 -13.16 0.21 4.99
C PHE A 190 -13.62 0.65 6.38
N GLN A 191 -12.87 1.49 7.12
CA GLN A 191 -13.40 2.17 8.31
C GLN A 191 -14.47 3.23 7.96
N PHE A 192 -14.47 3.73 6.72
CA PHE A 192 -15.48 4.66 6.22
C PHE A 192 -16.70 3.87 5.78
N ASP A 193 -17.83 3.96 6.50
CA ASP A 193 -19.03 3.18 6.20
C ASP A 193 -19.62 3.47 4.81
N GLU A 194 -19.32 4.61 4.21
CA GLU A 194 -19.67 4.94 2.83
C GLU A 194 -18.85 4.17 1.78
N VAL A 195 -17.65 3.67 2.12
CA VAL A 195 -16.79 2.86 1.24
C VAL A 195 -17.21 1.40 1.33
N LYS A 196 -17.65 0.84 0.20
CA LYS A 196 -18.15 -0.55 0.06
C LYS A 196 -17.21 -1.44 -0.73
N SER A 197 -16.50 -0.87 -1.69
CA SER A 197 -15.42 -1.52 -2.43
C SER A 197 -14.26 -0.57 -2.65
N LEU A 198 -13.06 -1.15 -2.81
CA LEU A 198 -11.81 -0.44 -3.05
C LEU A 198 -11.13 -1.05 -4.27
N ASP A 199 -10.95 -0.27 -5.34
CA ASP A 199 -10.11 -0.64 -6.48
C ASP A 199 -8.76 0.08 -6.36
N LEU A 200 -7.66 -0.67 -6.50
CA LEU A 200 -6.30 -0.15 -6.47
C LEU A 200 -5.68 -0.34 -7.85
N LEU A 201 -5.40 0.75 -8.56
CA LEU A 201 -4.78 0.72 -9.89
C LEU A 201 -3.31 1.10 -9.80
N VAL A 202 -2.47 0.44 -10.58
CA VAL A 202 -1.07 0.81 -10.79
C VAL A 202 -0.95 1.43 -12.17
N ASP A 203 -0.61 2.71 -12.23
CA ASP A 203 -0.50 3.50 -13.46
C ASP A 203 -1.75 3.42 -14.37
N GLY A 204 -2.93 3.38 -13.76
CA GLY A 204 -4.24 3.26 -14.41
C GLY A 204 -4.60 1.84 -14.87
N GLN A 205 -3.81 0.83 -14.49
CA GLN A 205 -4.04 -0.57 -14.83
C GLN A 205 -4.50 -1.37 -13.60
N GLN A 206 -5.42 -2.32 -13.84
CA GLN A 206 -5.73 -3.41 -12.92
C GLN A 206 -4.63 -4.47 -13.08
N SER A 207 -3.98 -4.84 -11.97
CA SER A 207 -2.81 -5.72 -11.92
C SER A 207 -3.10 -6.91 -11.03
N GLU A 208 -2.93 -8.14 -11.52
CA GLU A 208 -3.24 -9.38 -10.78
C GLU A 208 -2.57 -9.48 -9.40
N SER A 209 -1.49 -8.72 -9.16
CA SER A 209 -0.82 -8.60 -7.87
C SER A 209 -0.12 -7.23 -7.78
N LEU A 210 0.06 -6.69 -6.57
CA LEU A 210 0.72 -5.40 -6.35
C LEU A 210 2.25 -5.53 -6.48
N MET A 211 2.81 -6.59 -5.90
CA MET A 211 4.26 -6.86 -5.87
C MET A 211 4.63 -8.28 -6.29
N GLY A 212 3.65 -9.13 -6.59
CA GLY A 212 3.84 -10.45 -7.21
C GLY A 212 3.68 -11.64 -6.27
N HIS A 213 3.22 -11.43 -5.02
CA HIS A 213 3.06 -12.48 -4.02
C HIS A 213 1.61 -12.74 -3.60
N VAL A 214 0.73 -11.74 -3.74
CA VAL A 214 -0.68 -11.80 -3.31
C VAL A 214 -1.59 -11.43 -4.48
N ASP A 215 -2.65 -12.21 -4.70
CA ASP A 215 -3.69 -11.86 -5.69
C ASP A 215 -4.40 -10.57 -5.28
N LEU A 216 -4.59 -9.64 -6.22
CA LEU A 216 -5.23 -8.34 -6.00
C LEU A 216 -6.59 -8.30 -6.70
N ASP A 217 -7.66 -8.29 -5.90
CA ASP A 217 -9.02 -8.22 -6.42
C ASP A 217 -9.43 -6.83 -6.90
N HIS A 218 -10.17 -6.82 -8.01
CA HIS A 218 -10.59 -5.60 -8.71
C HIS A 218 -12.12 -5.53 -8.84
N PRO A 219 -12.84 -4.87 -7.91
CA PRO A 219 -12.36 -4.24 -6.68
C PRO A 219 -12.39 -5.18 -5.47
N MET A 220 -11.50 -4.96 -4.50
CA MET A 220 -11.56 -5.55 -3.15
C MET A 220 -12.88 -5.16 -2.46
N THR A 221 -13.41 -6.06 -1.62
CA THR A 221 -14.67 -5.82 -0.88
C THR A 221 -14.47 -5.90 0.63
N ARG A 222 -15.38 -5.29 1.42
CA ARG A 222 -15.34 -5.29 2.89
C ARG A 222 -15.50 -6.67 3.55
N SER A 223 -15.63 -7.74 2.77
CA SER A 223 -15.94 -9.10 3.24
C SER A 223 -14.73 -10.05 3.18
N GLU A 224 -13.57 -9.55 2.76
CA GLU A 224 -12.32 -10.29 2.49
C GLU A 224 -11.10 -9.75 3.26
#